data_AF-A0A1A9I4M9-F1
#
_entry.id   AF-A0A1A9I4M9-F1
#
_cell.length_a   1.000
_cell.length_b   1.000
_cell.length_c   1.000
_cell.angle_alpha   90.00
_cell.angle_beta   90.00
_cell.angle_gamma   90.00
#
_symmetry.space_group_name_H-M   'P 1'
#
loop_
_entity.id
_entity.type
_entity.pdbx_description
1 polymer ?
#
loop_
_entity_poly.entity_id
_entity_poly.type
_entity_poly.pdbx_seq_one_letter_code
_entity_poly.pdbx_strand_id
1 'polypeptide(L)'
;MLLLGVRLISFCQGHLLFDQQFLNDTVKLIGMDSPYDENRTYQKYNFFITDKTVIDSLIKTVRYGERVRNIMENDNFSLIVTKNNKIVDRWSISPKFNNINTDGSPNVFDIGILDALSSCFPMKYNYYKKVFSSAEQYKSFEDSMLLKDRTLFIYKPDFRYEGSFDVEFPKNKEFPDARKAIEYINKILEKRLDKAKFSAVYVLTEYNLNNQNQITITISSPKWVFNEFNDKAVQKKSWTSAENDAMIFERL
;
A
#
# COMPACT_ATOMS: atom_id res chain seq x y z
N MET A 1 -18.31 -32.85 6.90
CA MET A 1 -17.52 -32.91 8.14
C MET A 1 -17.37 -31.47 8.62
N LEU A 2 -18.05 -31.17 9.74
CA LEU A 2 -18.21 -29.89 10.48
C LEU A 2 -17.86 -28.57 9.75
N LEU A 3 -18.86 -28.00 9.09
CA LEU A 3 -19.02 -26.54 9.02
C LEU A 3 -19.14 -26.04 10.46
N LEU A 4 -18.11 -25.36 10.96
CA LEU A 4 -18.19 -24.52 12.16
C LEU A 4 -19.44 -23.65 12.02
N GLY A 5 -20.25 -23.60 13.07
CA GLY A 5 -21.53 -22.90 13.16
C GLY A 5 -21.38 -21.37 13.13
N VAL A 6 -20.71 -20.85 12.11
CA VAL A 6 -20.71 -19.44 11.75
C VAL A 6 -22.09 -19.17 11.17
N ARG A 7 -22.92 -18.42 11.89
CA ARG A 7 -24.06 -17.74 11.27
C ARG A 7 -23.49 -16.67 10.36
N LEU A 8 -23.06 -17.06 9.16
CA LEU A 8 -22.80 -16.13 8.09
C LEU A 8 -24.13 -15.46 7.79
N ILE A 9 -24.22 -14.14 7.97
CA ILE A 9 -25.33 -13.39 7.40
C ILE A 9 -25.12 -13.46 5.89
N SER A 10 -25.75 -14.44 5.27
CA SER A 10 -25.78 -14.57 3.82
C SER A 10 -26.59 -13.40 3.28
N PHE A 11 -25.90 -12.40 2.73
CA PHE A 11 -26.54 -11.43 1.87
C PHE A 11 -27.10 -12.20 0.68
N CYS A 12 -28.41 -12.39 0.63
CA CYS A 12 -29.09 -13.11 -0.45
C CYS A 12 -28.89 -12.44 -1.83
N GLN A 13 -28.30 -11.23 -1.86
CA GLN A 13 -27.89 -10.45 -3.03
C GLN A 13 -26.41 -9.99 -2.98
N GLY A 14 -25.58 -10.53 -2.09
CA GLY A 14 -24.20 -10.09 -1.92
C GLY A 14 -23.25 -10.57 -3.01
N HIS A 15 -22.24 -9.77 -3.33
CA HIS A 15 -21.17 -10.13 -4.27
C HIS A 15 -20.11 -10.97 -3.56
N LEU A 16 -19.56 -11.97 -4.25
CA LEU A 16 -18.41 -12.72 -3.71
C LEU A 16 -17.24 -11.77 -3.51
N LEU A 17 -16.61 -11.83 -2.34
CA LEU A 17 -15.43 -11.01 -2.05
C LEU A 17 -14.22 -11.48 -2.83
N PHE A 18 -14.01 -12.80 -2.86
CA PHE A 18 -12.83 -13.41 -3.45
C PHE A 18 -13.06 -13.82 -4.91
N ASP A 19 -12.01 -13.70 -5.72
CA ASP A 19 -11.98 -14.26 -7.05
C ASP A 19 -11.90 -15.81 -6.99
N GLN A 20 -12.68 -16.48 -7.84
CA GLN A 20 -12.67 -17.93 -7.97
C GLN A 20 -11.33 -18.49 -8.47
N GLN A 21 -10.49 -17.66 -9.10
CA GLN A 21 -9.15 -18.06 -9.54
C GLN A 21 -8.27 -18.58 -8.39
N PHE A 22 -8.58 -18.23 -7.14
CA PHE A 22 -7.84 -18.67 -5.96
C PHE A 22 -8.09 -20.14 -5.56
N LEU A 23 -9.11 -20.83 -6.12
CA LEU A 23 -9.49 -22.20 -5.72
C LEU A 23 -8.46 -23.30 -6.06
N ASN A 24 -7.45 -23.03 -6.88
CA ASN A 24 -6.45 -24.02 -7.30
C ASN A 24 -5.01 -23.65 -6.89
N ASP A 25 -4.88 -22.64 -6.03
CA ASP A 25 -3.59 -22.06 -5.70
C ASP A 25 -3.13 -22.40 -4.27
N THR A 26 -1.82 -22.37 -4.04
CA THR A 26 -1.21 -22.36 -2.70
C THR A 26 -1.33 -20.96 -2.09
N VAL A 27 -2.59 -20.59 -1.80
CA VAL A 27 -2.92 -19.29 -1.21
C VAL A 27 -2.79 -19.30 0.30
N LYS A 28 -2.42 -18.16 0.86
CA LYS A 28 -2.57 -17.86 2.28
C LYS A 28 -3.52 -16.68 2.43
N LEU A 29 -4.44 -16.78 3.38
CA LEU A 29 -5.30 -15.67 3.76
C LEU A 29 -4.84 -15.09 5.09
N ILE A 30 -4.63 -13.79 5.13
CA ILE A 30 -4.05 -13.08 6.27
C ILE A 30 -4.98 -11.94 6.64
N GLY A 31 -5.46 -11.94 7.86
CA GLY A 31 -6.12 -10.78 8.47
C GLY A 31 -5.15 -10.08 9.39
N MET A 32 -4.90 -8.79 9.20
CA MET A 32 -4.02 -8.02 10.07
C MET A 32 -4.48 -6.58 10.27
N ASP A 33 -4.39 -6.12 11.52
CA ASP A 33 -4.48 -4.71 11.88
C ASP A 33 -3.31 -3.89 11.32
N SER A 34 -3.51 -2.58 11.22
CA SER A 34 -2.50 -1.66 10.72
C SER A 34 -1.21 -1.73 11.56
N PRO A 35 -0.03 -1.88 10.94
CA PRO A 35 1.25 -1.80 11.64
C PRO A 35 1.55 -0.40 12.22
N TYR A 36 0.79 0.61 11.80
CA TYR A 36 0.93 2.01 12.20
C TYR A 36 -0.05 2.43 13.29
N ASP A 37 -1.01 1.56 13.67
CA ASP A 37 -1.91 1.81 14.79
C ASP A 37 -1.16 1.47 16.10
N GLU A 38 -0.70 2.50 16.81
CA GLU A 38 0.00 2.36 18.09
C GLU A 38 -0.85 1.66 19.16
N ASN A 39 -2.17 1.83 19.11
CA ASN A 39 -3.10 1.22 20.04
C ASN A 39 -3.46 -0.22 19.66
N ARG A 40 -3.09 -0.67 18.46
CA ARG A 40 -3.37 -2.03 17.97
C ARG A 40 -4.86 -2.37 18.07
N THR A 41 -5.72 -1.40 17.75
CA THR A 41 -7.18 -1.38 17.96
C THR A 41 -7.86 -2.64 17.45
N TYR A 42 -7.40 -3.15 16.31
CA TYR A 42 -7.98 -4.32 15.65
C TYR A 42 -7.14 -5.59 15.73
N GLN A 43 -6.09 -5.62 16.56
CA GLN A 43 -5.23 -6.80 16.69
C GLN A 43 -5.99 -8.07 17.09
N LYS A 44 -7.09 -7.93 17.84
CA LYS A 44 -7.98 -9.05 18.20
C LYS A 44 -8.59 -9.79 17.00
N TYR A 45 -8.61 -9.15 15.82
CA TYR A 45 -9.11 -9.71 14.57
C TYR A 45 -8.00 -10.39 13.74
N ASN A 46 -6.74 -10.39 14.18
CA ASN A 46 -5.66 -10.94 13.39
C ASN A 46 -5.77 -12.45 13.21
N PHE A 47 -5.58 -12.92 11.98
CA PHE A 47 -5.64 -14.34 11.67
C PHE A 47 -4.72 -14.75 10.52
N PHE A 48 -4.40 -16.04 10.43
CA PHE A 48 -3.57 -16.63 9.38
C PHE A 48 -4.06 -18.02 8.99
N ILE A 49 -4.40 -18.19 7.70
CA ILE A 49 -4.98 -19.43 7.19
C ILE A 49 -4.16 -19.92 6.00
N THR A 50 -3.73 -21.18 6.07
CA THR A 50 -3.08 -21.91 4.98
C THR A 50 -3.81 -23.22 4.64
N ASP A 51 -4.83 -23.58 5.41
CA ASP A 51 -5.65 -24.76 5.13
C ASP A 51 -6.48 -24.50 3.86
N LYS A 52 -6.16 -25.25 2.80
CA LYS A 52 -6.81 -25.13 1.50
C LYS A 52 -8.33 -25.32 1.60
N THR A 53 -8.80 -26.28 2.40
CA THR A 53 -10.22 -26.58 2.53
C THR A 53 -10.98 -25.41 3.14
N VAL A 54 -10.39 -24.76 4.15
CA VAL A 54 -10.95 -23.56 4.78
C VAL A 54 -10.98 -22.41 3.77
N ILE A 55 -9.87 -22.18 3.06
CA ILE A 55 -9.78 -21.10 2.07
C ILE A 55 -10.78 -21.30 0.93
N ASP A 56 -10.88 -22.51 0.38
CA ASP A 56 -11.85 -22.85 -0.67
C ASP A 56 -13.30 -22.60 -0.22
N SER A 57 -13.59 -22.86 1.05
CA SER A 57 -14.90 -22.56 1.64
C SER A 57 -15.14 -21.06 1.72
N LEU A 58 -14.17 -20.28 2.20
CA LEU A 58 -14.29 -18.82 2.30
C LEU A 58 -14.48 -18.16 0.94
N ILE A 59 -13.72 -18.60 -0.08
CA ILE A 59 -13.85 -18.10 -1.46
C ILE A 59 -15.28 -18.24 -1.99
N LYS A 60 -15.96 -19.34 -1.63
CA LYS A 60 -17.33 -19.62 -2.10
C LYS A 60 -18.42 -18.95 -1.28
N THR A 61 -18.12 -18.47 -0.08
CA THR A 61 -19.15 -18.11 0.92
C THR A 61 -19.07 -16.66 1.40
N VAL A 62 -17.87 -16.07 1.49
CA VAL A 62 -17.70 -14.70 1.98
C VAL A 62 -18.17 -13.71 0.92
N ARG A 63 -19.10 -12.84 1.33
CA ARG A 63 -19.74 -11.85 0.47
C ARG A 63 -19.69 -10.46 1.11
N TYR A 64 -19.78 -9.45 0.27
CA TYR A 64 -20.07 -8.08 0.68
C TYR A 64 -21.43 -7.63 0.12
N GLY A 65 -22.07 -6.69 0.83
CA GLY A 65 -23.39 -6.17 0.50
C GLY A 65 -23.34 -4.94 -0.39
N GLU A 66 -24.38 -4.11 -0.28
CA GLU A 66 -24.52 -2.89 -1.06
C GLU A 66 -23.52 -1.79 -0.66
N ARG A 67 -23.36 -0.80 -1.55
CA ARG A 67 -22.49 0.35 -1.33
C ARG A 67 -23.01 1.20 -0.18
N VAL A 68 -22.11 1.64 0.69
CA VAL A 68 -22.39 2.57 1.79
C VAL A 68 -21.71 3.91 1.59
N ARG A 69 -22.09 4.88 2.42
CA ARG A 69 -21.43 6.19 2.44
C ARG A 69 -19.94 6.02 2.69
N ASN A 70 -19.13 6.80 1.97
CA ASN A 70 -17.69 6.79 2.17
C ASN A 70 -17.35 7.31 3.57
N ILE A 71 -16.78 6.43 4.38
CA ILE A 71 -16.28 6.72 5.72
C ILE A 71 -14.86 6.17 5.75
N MET A 72 -13.89 7.08 5.83
CA MET A 72 -12.48 6.70 5.94
C MET A 72 -12.13 6.46 7.41
N GLU A 73 -11.48 5.34 7.66
CA GLU A 73 -10.84 5.03 8.92
C GLU A 73 -9.32 5.00 8.71
N ASN A 74 -8.57 5.69 9.58
CA ASN A 74 -7.11 5.75 9.48
C ASN A 74 -6.47 4.41 9.85
N ASP A 75 -7.03 3.70 10.83
CA ASP A 75 -6.51 2.45 11.38
C ASP A 75 -7.25 1.24 10.82
N ASN A 76 -7.33 1.14 9.50
CA ASN A 76 -8.08 0.06 8.87
C ASN A 76 -7.44 -1.33 9.11
N PHE A 77 -8.29 -2.36 9.06
CA PHE A 77 -7.88 -3.76 9.07
C PHE A 77 -7.66 -4.23 7.64
N SER A 78 -6.62 -5.00 7.39
CA SER A 78 -6.29 -5.53 6.06
C SER A 78 -6.63 -7.01 5.96
N LEU A 79 -7.38 -7.36 4.92
CA LEU A 79 -7.52 -8.73 4.45
C LEU A 79 -6.61 -8.91 3.24
N ILE A 80 -5.64 -9.83 3.33
CA ILE A 80 -4.57 -9.99 2.35
C ILE A 80 -4.57 -11.43 1.86
N VAL A 81 -4.53 -11.60 0.53
CA VAL A 81 -4.32 -12.89 -0.12
C VAL A 81 -2.91 -12.90 -0.67
N THR A 82 -2.16 -13.95 -0.33
CA THR A 82 -0.82 -14.16 -0.86
C THR A 82 -0.72 -15.47 -1.61
N LYS A 83 0.12 -15.50 -2.65
CA LYS A 83 0.56 -16.71 -3.35
C LYS A 83 2.08 -16.73 -3.31
N ASN A 84 2.68 -17.81 -2.80
CA ASN A 84 4.12 -17.90 -2.60
C ASN A 84 4.71 -16.70 -1.82
N ASN A 85 4.02 -16.27 -0.75
CA ASN A 85 4.39 -15.10 0.08
C ASN A 85 4.41 -13.75 -0.66
N LYS A 86 3.83 -13.66 -1.86
CA LYS A 86 3.61 -12.41 -2.60
C LYS A 86 2.14 -12.04 -2.54
N ILE A 87 1.84 -10.78 -2.25
CA ILE A 87 0.47 -10.26 -2.24
C ILE A 87 -0.09 -10.33 -3.67
N VAL A 88 -1.24 -10.99 -3.83
CA VAL A 88 -2.00 -11.02 -5.09
C VAL A 88 -3.29 -10.22 -4.98
N ASP A 89 -3.82 -10.05 -3.76
CA ASP A 89 -4.99 -9.22 -3.53
C ASP A 89 -4.99 -8.66 -2.09
N ARG A 90 -5.68 -7.54 -1.90
CA ARG A 90 -5.80 -6.87 -0.60
C ARG A 90 -7.06 -6.02 -0.55
N TRP A 91 -7.81 -6.19 0.54
CA TRP A 91 -8.92 -5.32 0.89
C TRP A 91 -8.67 -4.59 2.20
N SER A 92 -9.22 -3.39 2.28
CA SER A 92 -9.29 -2.60 3.50
C SER A 92 -10.67 -2.77 4.12
N ILE A 93 -10.71 -3.14 5.38
CA ILE A 93 -11.93 -3.32 6.17
C ILE A 93 -11.91 -2.27 7.27
N SER A 94 -13.06 -1.68 7.55
CA SER A 94 -13.27 -0.76 8.67
C SER A 94 -14.19 -1.45 9.70
N PRO A 95 -13.65 -2.21 10.67
CA PRO A 95 -14.48 -2.98 11.59
C PRO A 95 -15.48 -2.12 12.39
N LYS A 96 -15.10 -0.90 12.77
CA LYS A 96 -16.01 0.04 13.45
C LYS A 96 -17.24 0.43 12.63
N PHE A 97 -17.15 0.41 11.31
CA PHE A 97 -18.20 0.84 10.41
C PHE A 97 -18.86 -0.30 9.64
N ASN A 98 -18.53 -1.55 9.95
CA ASN A 98 -19.04 -2.74 9.28
C ASN A 98 -18.97 -2.64 7.75
N ASN A 99 -17.82 -2.21 7.23
CA ASN A 99 -17.63 -2.04 5.80
C ASN A 99 -16.28 -2.54 5.30
N ILE A 100 -16.25 -2.85 4.01
CA ILE A 100 -15.06 -3.25 3.26
C ILE A 100 -14.95 -2.38 2.01
N ASN A 101 -13.74 -1.96 1.67
CA ASN A 101 -13.46 -1.24 0.43
C ASN A 101 -13.19 -2.24 -0.69
N THR A 102 -14.05 -2.25 -1.70
CA THR A 102 -13.89 -3.00 -2.94
C THR A 102 -14.00 -2.03 -4.10
N ASP A 103 -13.09 -2.09 -5.06
CA ASP A 103 -13.06 -1.23 -6.25
C ASP A 103 -13.16 0.28 -5.93
N GLY A 104 -12.50 0.70 -4.85
CA GLY A 104 -12.46 2.10 -4.41
C GLY A 104 -13.76 2.60 -3.76
N SER A 105 -14.73 1.72 -3.50
CA SER A 105 -16.00 2.04 -2.85
C SER A 105 -16.20 1.21 -1.57
N PRO A 106 -16.71 1.82 -0.49
CA PRO A 106 -17.06 1.04 0.70
C PRO A 106 -18.41 0.36 0.50
N ASN A 107 -18.48 -0.91 0.89
CA ASN A 107 -19.66 -1.75 0.85
C ASN A 107 -19.90 -2.40 2.22
N VAL A 108 -21.15 -2.77 2.53
CA VAL A 108 -21.49 -3.47 3.78
C VAL A 108 -20.67 -4.76 3.90
N PHE A 109 -20.11 -5.01 5.09
CA PHE A 109 -19.36 -6.22 5.37
C PHE A 109 -19.66 -6.75 6.78
N ASP A 110 -19.87 -8.06 6.88
CA ASP A 110 -20.12 -8.73 8.16
C ASP A 110 -18.82 -8.93 8.93
N ILE A 111 -18.59 -8.08 9.94
CA ILE A 111 -17.38 -8.14 10.80
C ILE A 111 -17.37 -9.38 11.69
N GLY A 112 -18.52 -10.04 11.91
CA GLY A 112 -18.56 -11.32 12.61
C GLY A 112 -17.74 -12.41 11.91
N ILE A 113 -17.47 -12.26 10.61
CA ILE A 113 -16.52 -13.10 9.87
C ILE A 113 -15.12 -12.96 10.47
N LEU A 114 -14.68 -11.75 10.79
CA LEU A 114 -13.35 -11.52 11.37
C LEU A 114 -13.24 -12.14 12.77
N ASP A 115 -14.29 -12.01 13.61
CA ASP A 115 -14.33 -12.65 14.93
C ASP A 115 -14.22 -14.18 14.83
N ALA A 116 -14.95 -14.79 13.89
CA ALA A 116 -14.93 -16.24 13.68
C ALA A 116 -13.55 -16.73 13.21
N LEU A 117 -12.94 -16.00 12.25
CA LEU A 117 -11.63 -16.35 11.71
C LEU A 117 -10.52 -16.16 12.73
N SER A 118 -10.51 -15.06 13.50
CA SER A 118 -9.48 -14.81 14.52
C SER A 118 -9.59 -15.76 15.71
N SER A 119 -10.80 -16.23 16.04
CA SER A 119 -10.99 -17.25 17.08
C SER A 119 -10.44 -18.62 16.67
N CYS A 120 -10.58 -19.00 15.40
CA CYS A 120 -10.12 -20.30 14.91
C CYS A 120 -8.65 -20.31 14.49
N PHE A 121 -8.15 -19.19 13.96
CA PHE A 121 -6.84 -19.08 13.35
C PHE A 121 -6.05 -17.86 13.85
N PRO A 122 -5.94 -17.66 15.18
CA PRO A 122 -5.34 -16.45 15.75
C PRO A 122 -3.89 -16.29 15.28
N MET A 123 -3.50 -15.05 14.99
CA MET A 123 -2.14 -14.72 14.57
C MET A 123 -1.57 -13.54 15.35
N LYS A 124 -0.31 -13.66 15.76
CA LYS A 124 0.54 -12.53 16.13
C LYS A 124 1.60 -12.32 15.05
N TYR A 125 1.98 -11.08 14.79
CA TYR A 125 2.99 -10.75 13.81
C TYR A 125 3.90 -9.63 14.32
N ASN A 126 5.06 -9.53 13.69
CA ASN A 126 5.95 -8.38 13.76
C ASN A 126 6.29 -7.91 12.35
N TYR A 127 6.73 -6.66 12.23
CA TYR A 127 7.27 -6.13 10.99
C TYR A 127 8.55 -5.35 11.25
N TYR A 128 9.40 -5.26 10.23
CA TYR A 128 10.61 -4.46 10.30
C TYR A 128 10.99 -3.94 8.92
N LYS A 129 11.74 -2.84 8.90
CA LYS A 129 12.30 -2.25 7.69
C LYS A 129 13.72 -2.73 7.46
N LYS A 130 14.09 -2.93 6.20
CA LYS A 130 15.48 -3.18 5.80
C LYS A 130 15.79 -2.39 4.53
N VAL A 131 16.87 -1.60 4.58
CA VAL A 131 17.34 -0.79 3.45
C VAL A 131 18.27 -1.61 2.57
N PHE A 132 18.14 -1.43 1.25
CA PHE A 132 18.95 -2.10 0.24
C PHE A 132 19.71 -1.09 -0.61
N SER A 133 20.94 -1.41 -0.99
CA SER A 133 21.74 -0.55 -1.87
C SER A 133 21.42 -0.78 -3.35
N SER A 134 20.83 -1.92 -3.72
CA SER A 134 20.48 -2.25 -5.10
C SER A 134 19.34 -3.27 -5.22
N ALA A 135 18.75 -3.34 -6.42
CA ALA A 135 17.69 -4.29 -6.73
C ALA A 135 18.16 -5.75 -6.68
N GLU A 136 19.41 -6.01 -7.06
CA GLU A 136 20.03 -7.34 -7.01
C GLU A 136 20.18 -7.82 -5.56
N GLN A 137 20.67 -6.94 -4.67
CA GLN A 137 20.77 -7.25 -3.25
C GLN A 137 19.40 -7.56 -2.64
N TYR A 138 18.38 -6.75 -2.99
CA TYR A 138 17.01 -7.01 -2.58
C TYR A 138 16.51 -8.36 -3.10
N LYS A 139 16.77 -8.69 -4.38
CA LYS A 139 16.29 -9.94 -4.98
C LYS A 139 16.85 -11.17 -4.27
N SER A 140 18.15 -11.19 -3.98
CA SER A 140 18.76 -12.30 -3.22
C SER A 140 18.18 -12.43 -1.81
N PHE A 141 17.90 -11.29 -1.15
CA PHE A 141 17.24 -11.28 0.15
C PHE A 141 15.80 -11.79 0.07
N GLU A 142 15.00 -11.29 -0.87
CA GLU A 142 13.61 -11.70 -1.10
C GLU A 142 13.53 -13.22 -1.30
N ASP A 143 14.35 -13.79 -2.17
CA ASP A 143 14.37 -15.23 -2.44
C ASP A 143 14.61 -16.05 -1.17
N SER A 144 15.52 -15.62 -0.31
CA SER A 144 15.77 -16.29 0.97
C SER A 144 14.62 -16.17 1.97
N MET A 145 13.88 -15.05 1.94
CA MET A 145 12.78 -14.78 2.85
C MET A 145 11.50 -15.49 2.43
N LEU A 146 11.21 -15.58 1.13
CA LEU A 146 10.02 -16.26 0.62
C LEU A 146 10.01 -17.77 0.94
N LEU A 147 11.17 -18.37 1.21
CA LEU A 147 11.30 -19.77 1.64
C LEU A 147 11.02 -20.00 3.12
N LYS A 148 10.91 -18.94 3.95
CA LYS A 148 10.68 -19.09 5.39
C LYS A 148 9.19 -19.22 5.68
N ASP A 149 8.82 -20.23 6.46
CA ASP A 149 7.42 -20.49 6.84
C ASP A 149 6.78 -19.36 7.64
N ARG A 150 7.59 -18.61 8.39
CA ARG A 150 7.13 -17.47 9.19
C ARG A 150 6.91 -16.20 8.35
N THR A 151 7.41 -16.12 7.12
CA THR A 151 7.20 -14.94 6.26
C THR A 151 5.73 -14.87 5.87
N LEU A 152 5.10 -13.72 6.17
CA LEU A 152 3.74 -13.40 5.74
C LEU A 152 3.77 -12.83 4.33
N PHE A 153 4.46 -11.69 4.17
CA PHE A 153 4.72 -11.04 2.88
C PHE A 153 5.78 -9.95 3.03
N ILE A 154 6.20 -9.37 1.90
CA ILE A 154 7.20 -8.31 1.83
C ILE A 154 6.66 -7.19 0.92
N TYR A 155 6.68 -5.95 1.39
CA TYR A 155 6.59 -4.79 0.50
C TYR A 155 7.96 -4.51 -0.09
N LYS A 156 8.06 -4.62 -1.42
CA LYS A 156 9.31 -4.37 -2.14
C LYS A 156 9.71 -2.88 -2.06
N PRO A 157 11.03 -2.59 -2.00
CA PRO A 157 11.52 -1.23 -2.18
C PRO A 157 11.20 -0.69 -3.57
N ASP A 158 11.15 0.64 -3.69
CA ASP A 158 11.00 1.33 -4.96
C ASP A 158 12.33 1.84 -5.51
N PHE A 159 12.97 1.04 -6.35
CA PHE A 159 14.24 1.38 -7.01
C PHE A 159 14.07 2.26 -8.26
N ARG A 160 12.89 2.86 -8.51
CA ARG A 160 12.67 3.67 -9.73
C ARG A 160 13.54 4.92 -9.78
N TYR A 161 13.83 5.52 -8.63
CA TYR A 161 14.56 6.78 -8.51
C TYR A 161 15.75 6.62 -7.56
N GLU A 162 16.86 7.31 -7.85
CA GLU A 162 18.04 7.30 -6.96
C GLU A 162 17.86 8.27 -5.77
N GLY A 163 16.92 9.21 -5.90
CA GLY A 163 16.60 10.20 -4.89
C GLY A 163 15.73 11.30 -5.46
N SER A 164 15.69 12.42 -4.74
CA SER A 164 14.89 13.58 -5.08
C SER A 164 15.60 14.88 -4.73
N PHE A 165 15.11 15.97 -5.30
CA PHE A 165 15.49 17.33 -4.93
C PHE A 165 14.30 18.26 -5.18
N ASP A 166 14.25 19.34 -4.41
CA ASP A 166 13.20 20.35 -4.55
C ASP A 166 13.63 21.47 -5.50
N VAL A 167 12.65 22.00 -6.23
CA VAL A 167 12.77 23.18 -7.06
C VAL A 167 11.70 24.18 -6.66
N GLU A 168 12.13 25.37 -6.27
CA GLU A 168 11.24 26.47 -5.88
C GLU A 168 11.01 27.43 -7.05
N PHE A 169 9.74 27.68 -7.31
CA PHE A 169 9.25 28.62 -8.30
C PHE A 169 8.70 29.88 -7.61
N PRO A 170 9.04 31.07 -8.10
CA PRO A 170 8.39 32.30 -7.62
C PRO A 170 6.94 32.32 -8.08
N LYS A 171 6.00 32.63 -7.17
CA LYS A 171 4.59 32.77 -7.55
C LYS A 171 4.38 34.07 -8.32
N ASN A 172 4.10 33.97 -9.61
CA ASN A 172 3.95 35.12 -10.51
C ASN A 172 3.00 34.79 -11.69
N LYS A 173 2.98 35.63 -12.74
CA LYS A 173 2.14 35.40 -13.93
C LYS A 173 2.53 34.16 -14.74
N GLU A 174 3.79 33.75 -14.71
CA GLU A 174 4.32 32.59 -15.41
C GLU A 174 4.07 31.29 -14.62
N PHE A 175 4.25 31.34 -13.30
CA PHE A 175 3.98 30.25 -12.37
C PHE A 175 2.91 30.64 -11.35
N PRO A 176 1.63 30.71 -11.77
CA PRO A 176 0.53 31.08 -10.87
C PRO A 176 0.18 29.95 -9.89
N ASP A 177 0.45 28.70 -10.26
CA ASP A 177 0.07 27.50 -9.51
C ASP A 177 1.04 26.33 -9.74
N ALA A 178 0.93 25.31 -8.89
CA ALA A 178 1.76 24.10 -8.94
C ALA A 178 1.64 23.33 -10.25
N ARG A 179 0.46 23.34 -10.89
CA ARG A 179 0.24 22.65 -12.16
C ARG A 179 1.11 23.25 -13.25
N LYS A 180 1.23 24.58 -13.31
CA LYS A 180 2.11 25.27 -14.26
C LYS A 180 3.59 25.01 -14.00
N ALA A 181 4.01 24.97 -12.74
CA ALA A 181 5.38 24.60 -12.40
C ALA A 181 5.71 23.14 -12.81
N ILE A 182 4.78 22.20 -12.59
CA ILE A 182 4.94 20.80 -13.01
C ILE A 182 4.98 20.66 -14.54
N GLU A 183 4.07 21.33 -15.26
CA GLU A 183 4.06 21.36 -16.74
C GLU A 183 5.41 21.85 -17.28
N TYR A 184 5.99 22.86 -16.65
CA TYR A 184 7.29 23.42 -17.01
C TYR A 184 8.44 22.42 -16.79
N ILE A 185 8.52 21.80 -15.60
CA ILE A 185 9.54 20.77 -15.30
C ILE A 185 9.42 19.60 -16.27
N ASN A 186 8.21 19.08 -16.48
CA ASN A 186 7.98 17.96 -17.40
C ASN A 186 8.48 18.29 -18.81
N LYS A 187 8.19 19.49 -19.32
CA LYS A 187 8.67 19.93 -20.64
C LYS A 187 10.20 19.98 -20.74
N ILE A 188 10.92 20.25 -19.65
CA ILE A 188 12.39 20.25 -19.63
C ILE A 188 12.92 18.82 -19.60
N LEU A 189 12.41 18.00 -18.68
CA LEU A 189 12.94 16.66 -18.41
C LEU A 189 12.56 15.65 -19.50
N GLU A 190 11.35 15.72 -20.06
CA GLU A 190 10.88 14.80 -21.12
C GLU A 190 11.68 14.89 -22.42
N LYS A 191 12.44 15.97 -22.62
CA LYS A 191 13.37 16.10 -23.76
C LYS A 191 14.57 15.17 -23.64
N ARG A 192 14.90 14.71 -22.44
CA ARG A 192 16.14 13.99 -22.12
C ARG A 192 15.91 12.68 -21.39
N LEU A 193 14.70 12.47 -20.86
CA LEU A 193 14.39 11.37 -19.97
C LEU A 193 12.96 10.88 -20.21
N ASP A 194 12.79 9.56 -20.22
CA ASP A 194 11.47 8.94 -20.25
C ASP A 194 10.67 9.34 -19.00
N LYS A 195 9.36 9.60 -19.15
CA LYS A 195 8.44 9.87 -18.03
C LYS A 195 8.48 8.78 -16.97
N ALA A 196 8.80 7.53 -17.33
CA ALA A 196 8.95 6.44 -16.37
C ALA A 196 10.16 6.59 -15.43
N LYS A 197 11.11 7.48 -15.74
CA LYS A 197 12.39 7.65 -15.04
C LYS A 197 12.46 8.91 -14.19
N PHE A 198 11.41 9.72 -14.14
CA PHE A 198 11.31 10.81 -13.17
C PHE A 198 9.86 11.01 -12.72
N SER A 199 9.69 11.81 -11.68
CA SER A 199 8.39 12.31 -11.24
C SER A 199 8.56 13.75 -10.75
N ALA A 200 7.59 14.61 -11.04
CA ALA A 200 7.53 15.97 -10.56
C ALA A 200 6.18 16.17 -9.85
N VAL A 201 6.22 16.41 -8.54
CA VAL A 201 5.01 16.50 -7.72
C VAL A 201 5.06 17.69 -6.78
N TYR A 202 3.90 18.28 -6.54
CA TYR A 202 3.72 19.22 -5.44
C TYR A 202 3.30 18.43 -4.20
N VAL A 203 4.12 18.48 -3.15
CA VAL A 203 3.79 17.88 -1.85
C VAL A 203 3.32 18.98 -0.91
N LEU A 204 2.17 18.78 -0.27
CA LEU A 204 1.67 19.71 0.74
C LEU A 204 2.46 19.51 2.06
N THR A 205 3.61 20.15 2.16
CA THR A 205 4.43 20.19 3.38
C THR A 205 4.05 21.38 4.26
N GLU A 206 4.38 21.33 5.55
CA GLU A 206 4.23 22.49 6.45
C GLU A 206 4.97 23.72 5.90
N TYR A 207 6.14 23.51 5.29
CA TYR A 207 6.88 24.55 4.60
C TYR A 207 6.07 25.20 3.48
N ASN A 208 5.44 24.42 2.60
CA ASN A 208 4.61 24.94 1.51
C ASN A 208 3.31 25.60 2.01
N LEU A 209 2.74 25.12 3.11
CA LEU A 209 1.58 25.76 3.76
C LEU A 209 1.93 27.16 4.29
N ASN A 210 3.13 27.30 4.86
CA ASN A 210 3.61 28.54 5.46
C ASN A 210 4.25 29.52 4.46
N ASN A 211 4.64 29.07 3.26
CA ASN A 211 5.33 29.89 2.25
C ASN A 211 4.50 30.01 0.96
N GLN A 212 3.38 30.73 1.01
CA GLN A 212 2.42 30.80 -0.10
C GLN A 212 2.83 31.70 -1.28
N ASN A 213 3.95 32.42 -1.15
CA ASN A 213 4.53 33.27 -2.21
C ASN A 213 5.45 32.50 -3.17
N GLN A 214 5.63 31.20 -2.94
CA GLN A 214 6.40 30.31 -3.77
C GLN A 214 5.68 28.98 -3.96
N ILE A 215 6.16 28.21 -4.93
CA ILE A 215 5.65 26.88 -5.25
C ILE A 215 6.86 25.95 -5.25
N THR A 216 6.89 24.99 -4.33
CA THR A 216 7.97 24.00 -4.28
C THR A 216 7.51 22.69 -4.93
N ILE A 217 8.24 22.26 -5.95
CA ILE A 217 8.02 20.99 -6.65
C ILE A 217 9.15 20.03 -6.28
N THR A 218 8.81 18.85 -5.78
CA THR A 218 9.75 17.76 -5.55
C THR A 218 9.93 16.97 -6.84
N ILE A 219 11.18 16.83 -7.28
CA ILE A 219 11.56 16.04 -8.45
C ILE A 219 12.27 14.78 -7.98
N SER A 220 11.69 13.61 -8.23
CA SER A 220 12.33 12.30 -8.01
C SER A 220 12.94 11.79 -9.31
N SER A 221 14.22 11.42 -9.31
CA SER A 221 14.95 11.09 -10.54
C SER A 221 16.24 10.30 -10.26
N PRO A 222 16.99 9.88 -11.29
CA PRO A 222 18.41 9.60 -11.17
C PRO A 222 19.23 10.83 -10.72
N LYS A 223 20.37 10.62 -10.07
CA LYS A 223 21.23 11.68 -9.52
C LYS A 223 21.82 12.60 -10.60
N TRP A 224 22.08 12.08 -11.79
CA TRP A 224 22.63 12.89 -12.88
C TRP A 224 21.68 14.03 -13.29
N VAL A 225 20.35 13.83 -13.20
CA VAL A 225 19.36 14.88 -13.46
C VAL A 225 19.57 16.04 -12.49
N PHE A 226 19.74 15.77 -11.20
CA PHE A 226 20.05 16.80 -10.21
C PHE A 226 21.34 17.55 -10.53
N ASN A 227 22.40 16.83 -10.93
CA ASN A 227 23.69 17.45 -11.26
C ASN A 227 23.59 18.37 -12.47
N GLU A 228 22.83 17.98 -13.49
CA GLU A 228 22.67 18.74 -14.73
C GLU A 228 21.55 19.79 -14.69
N PHE A 229 20.63 19.70 -13.73
CA PHE A 229 19.52 20.66 -13.61
C PHE A 229 20.08 22.04 -13.28
N ASN A 230 20.06 22.92 -14.28
CA ASN A 230 20.55 24.28 -14.17
C ASN A 230 19.59 25.21 -14.91
N ASP A 231 18.69 25.80 -14.14
CA ASP A 231 17.67 26.72 -14.64
C ASP A 231 17.70 27.98 -13.79
N LYS A 232 17.87 29.13 -14.44
CA LYS A 232 18.01 30.43 -13.78
C LYS A 232 16.67 31.01 -13.31
N ALA A 233 15.55 30.48 -13.81
CA ALA A 233 14.21 30.93 -13.44
C ALA A 233 13.75 30.39 -12.08
N VAL A 234 14.46 29.42 -11.51
CA VAL A 234 14.04 28.66 -10.33
C VAL A 234 15.21 28.42 -9.38
N GLN A 235 14.90 28.15 -8.12
CA GLN A 235 15.91 27.79 -7.13
C GLN A 235 15.93 26.28 -6.91
N LYS A 236 17.06 25.64 -7.24
CA LYS A 236 17.33 24.23 -6.95
C LYS A 236 17.80 24.05 -5.51
N LYS A 237 17.19 23.15 -4.76
CA LYS A 237 17.60 22.75 -3.39
C LYS A 237 18.55 21.57 -3.40
N SER A 238 19.03 21.20 -2.22
CA SER A 238 19.91 20.05 -2.01
C SER A 238 19.27 18.74 -2.43
N TRP A 239 20.12 17.77 -2.73
CA TRP A 239 19.71 16.41 -3.04
C TRP A 239 19.44 15.57 -1.78
N THR A 240 18.40 14.75 -1.86
CA THR A 240 18.03 13.74 -0.87
C THR A 240 18.07 12.37 -1.54
N SER A 241 18.94 11.47 -1.08
CA SER A 241 19.01 10.10 -1.62
C SER A 241 17.74 9.32 -1.29
N ALA A 242 17.33 8.42 -2.18
CA ALA A 242 16.21 7.52 -1.92
C ALA A 242 16.61 6.48 -0.86
N GLU A 243 15.72 6.23 0.08
CA GLU A 243 15.80 5.09 0.98
C GLU A 243 15.05 3.93 0.32
N ASN A 244 15.77 2.94 -0.20
CA ASN A 244 15.16 1.74 -0.77
C ASN A 244 14.87 0.74 0.35
N ASP A 245 13.88 1.03 1.20
CA ASP A 245 13.47 0.13 2.27
C ASP A 245 12.41 -0.89 1.81
N ALA A 246 12.63 -2.16 2.18
CA ALA A 246 11.58 -3.15 2.16
C ALA A 246 10.91 -3.17 3.54
N MET A 247 9.61 -3.40 3.58
CA MET A 247 8.90 -3.75 4.82
C MET A 247 8.62 -5.24 4.84
N ILE A 248 9.15 -5.93 5.85
CA ILE A 248 9.04 -7.37 6.00
C ILE A 248 8.03 -7.65 7.11
N PHE A 249 7.06 -8.52 6.83
CA PHE A 249 6.08 -8.99 7.81
C PHE A 249 6.31 -10.47 8.11
N GLU A 250 6.51 -10.79 9.38
CA GLU A 250 6.72 -12.15 9.85
C GLU A 250 5.71 -12.50 10.96
N ARG A 251 5.24 -13.75 10.93
CA ARG A 251 4.48 -14.34 12.02
C ARG A 251 5.39 -14.59 13.22
N LEU A 252 4.87 -14.31 14.41
CA LEU A 252 5.51 -14.62 15.69
C LEU A 252 5.26 -16.08 16.11
#